data_AF-W7WCE9-F1
#
_entry.id   AF-W7WCE9-F1
#
_cell.length_a   1.000
_cell.length_b   1.000
_cell.length_c   1.000
_cell.angle_alpha   90.00
_cell.angle_beta   90.00
_cell.angle_gamma   90.00
#
_symmetry.space_group_name_H-M   'P 1'
#
loop_
_entity.id
_entity.type
_entity.pdbx_description
1 polymer ?
#
loop_
_entity_poly.entity_id
_entity_poly.type
_entity_poly.pdbx_seq_one_letter_code
_entity_poly.pdbx_strand_id
1 'polypeptide(L)'
;MATPTVPAGWTDTHCHLDAPEFDADRTAVVERARHAGVTQIVLPAVAPFDFDTVRDLAHRHGLAYALGVHPMYTGPLDDAALDALREALAAHRDDPRLVAVGEIGLDHFVPGLDRAKQEHFYVQQLAMAREAGLPVLLHVRRSADSCSSTCAACRRSVASHTRSTAAPSRRSPSWPRASSSVSGAR
;
A
#
# COMPACT_ATOMS: atom_id res chain seq x y z
N MET A 1 36.02 -0.99 16.98
CA MET A 1 34.95 -1.53 16.11
C MET A 1 34.18 -0.34 15.59
N ALA A 2 34.22 -0.08 14.28
CA ALA A 2 33.46 1.03 13.69
C ALA A 2 31.97 0.65 13.73
N THR A 3 31.17 1.43 14.43
CA THR A 3 29.71 1.34 14.36
C THR A 3 29.31 1.56 12.90
N PRO A 4 28.55 0.65 12.26
CA PRO A 4 28.07 0.90 10.92
C PRO A 4 27.21 2.18 10.95
N THR A 5 27.66 3.22 10.28
CA THR A 5 26.84 4.39 9.93
C THR A 5 25.68 3.87 9.08
N VAL A 6 24.50 3.75 9.67
CA VAL A 6 23.28 3.47 8.90
C VAL A 6 23.09 4.64 7.92
N PRO A 7 23.22 4.41 6.60
CA PRO A 7 23.00 5.46 5.62
C PRO A 7 21.49 5.74 5.52
N ALA A 8 21.14 6.99 5.22
CA ALA A 8 19.82 7.53 4.84
C ALA A 8 18.58 6.73 5.32
N GLY A 9 17.83 7.30 6.26
CA GLY A 9 16.63 6.68 6.83
C GLY A 9 15.66 6.13 5.78
N TRP A 10 15.24 4.88 5.96
CA TRP A 10 14.25 4.23 5.11
C TRP A 10 12.85 4.74 5.41
N THR A 11 12.03 4.85 4.38
CA THR A 11 10.59 5.12 4.52
C THR A 11 9.84 3.88 4.07
N ASP A 12 9.12 3.25 4.99
CA ASP A 12 8.09 2.30 4.62
C ASP A 12 6.88 3.09 4.13
N THR A 13 6.60 3.00 2.84
CA THR A 13 5.57 3.81 2.20
C THR A 13 4.17 3.22 2.35
N HIS A 14 4.03 2.05 2.99
CA HIS A 14 2.75 1.37 3.16
C HIS A 14 2.82 0.27 4.22
N CYS A 15 2.23 0.51 5.39
CA CYS A 15 2.12 -0.52 6.42
C CYS A 15 0.79 -0.44 7.17
N HIS A 16 0.07 -1.56 7.22
CA HIS A 16 -1.18 -1.72 7.99
C HIS A 16 -0.87 -2.04 9.46
N LEU A 17 -0.20 -1.12 10.17
CA LEU A 17 0.11 -1.31 11.61
C LEU A 17 -1.14 -1.21 12.49
N ASP A 18 -2.21 -0.61 12.00
CA ASP A 18 -3.54 -0.56 12.60
C ASP A 18 -4.23 -1.94 12.66
N ALA A 19 -3.72 -2.93 11.92
CA ALA A 19 -4.26 -4.27 11.93
C ALA A 19 -4.24 -4.90 13.35
N PRO A 20 -5.28 -5.68 13.72
CA PRO A 20 -5.40 -6.29 15.05
C PRO A 20 -4.23 -7.22 15.42
N GLU A 21 -3.56 -7.82 14.43
CA GLU A 21 -2.41 -8.69 14.61
C GLU A 21 -1.25 -8.00 15.35
N PHE A 22 -1.20 -6.66 15.30
CA PHE A 22 -0.18 -5.86 16.00
C PHE A 22 -0.64 -5.33 17.36
N ASP A 23 -1.89 -5.55 17.79
CA ASP A 23 -2.39 -4.96 19.05
C ASP A 23 -1.54 -5.29 20.28
N ALA A 24 -0.97 -6.50 20.32
CA ALA A 24 -0.15 -6.95 21.44
C ALA A 24 1.24 -6.29 21.51
N ASP A 25 1.83 -5.90 20.38
CA ASP A 25 3.23 -5.47 20.32
C ASP A 25 3.53 -4.30 19.37
N ARG A 26 2.51 -3.55 18.91
CA ARG A 26 2.62 -2.45 17.92
C ARG A 26 3.75 -1.48 18.22
N THR A 27 3.84 -1.02 19.47
CA THR A 27 4.92 -0.10 19.88
C THR A 27 6.29 -0.74 19.71
N ALA A 28 6.43 -2.00 20.10
CA ALA A 28 7.68 -2.74 19.92
C ALA A 28 8.00 -2.96 18.44
N VAL A 29 7.01 -3.19 17.58
CA VAL A 29 7.21 -3.27 16.11
C VAL A 29 7.79 -1.96 15.57
N VAL A 30 7.22 -0.81 15.95
CA VAL A 30 7.71 0.51 15.53
C VAL A 30 9.15 0.73 16.00
N GLU A 31 9.47 0.39 17.25
CA GLU A 31 10.85 0.54 17.76
C GLU A 31 11.84 -0.39 17.06
N ARG A 32 11.44 -1.63 16.75
CA ARG A 32 12.27 -2.55 15.94
C ARG A 32 12.52 -1.98 14.54
N ALA A 33 11.50 -1.40 13.90
CA ALA A 33 11.64 -0.78 12.58
C ALA A 33 12.61 0.41 12.62
N ARG A 34 12.50 1.28 13.63
CA ARG A 34 13.43 2.40 13.86
C ARG A 34 14.86 1.94 14.06
N HIS A 35 15.07 0.90 14.88
CA HIS A 35 16.40 0.33 15.10
C HIS A 35 17.00 -0.27 13.82
N ALA A 36 16.15 -0.77 12.91
CA ALA A 36 16.55 -1.23 11.58
C ALA A 36 16.78 -0.09 10.56
N GLY A 37 16.58 1.17 10.96
CA GLY A 37 16.77 2.35 10.11
C GLY A 37 15.53 2.83 9.36
N VAL A 38 14.34 2.29 9.65
CA VAL A 38 13.06 2.78 9.10
C VAL A 38 12.60 3.98 9.93
N THR A 39 12.75 5.17 9.37
CA THR A 39 12.49 6.44 10.07
C THR A 39 11.08 6.97 9.86
N GLN A 40 10.38 6.51 8.81
CA GLN A 40 9.00 6.90 8.51
C GLN A 40 8.21 5.68 8.02
N ILE A 41 6.93 5.65 8.39
CA ILE A 41 5.96 4.64 7.97
C ILE A 41 4.69 5.38 7.57
N VAL A 42 4.06 5.02 6.46
CA VAL A 42 2.76 5.55 6.05
C VAL A 42 1.67 4.51 6.35
N LEU A 43 0.69 4.89 7.16
CA LEU A 43 -0.47 4.08 7.54
C LEU A 43 -1.66 4.39 6.64
N PRO A 44 -2.08 3.49 5.75
CA PRO A 44 -3.24 3.72 4.90
C PRO A 44 -4.52 3.23 5.57
N ALA A 45 -5.49 4.13 5.71
CA ALA A 45 -6.87 3.76 5.97
C ALA A 45 -7.43 2.84 4.87
N VAL A 46 -8.38 1.98 5.24
CA VAL A 46 -9.13 1.15 4.30
C VAL A 46 -10.60 1.54 4.18
N ALA A 47 -11.18 2.23 5.17
CA ALA A 47 -12.57 2.71 5.14
C ALA A 47 -12.87 3.73 6.26
N PRO A 48 -13.99 4.46 6.23
CA PRO A 48 -14.27 5.52 7.22
C PRO A 48 -14.20 5.11 8.69
N PHE A 49 -14.43 3.82 9.00
CA PHE A 49 -14.37 3.33 10.38
C PHE A 49 -12.95 3.34 10.98
N ASP A 50 -11.90 3.46 10.18
CA ASP A 50 -10.50 3.40 10.64
C ASP A 50 -9.74 4.74 10.56
N PHE A 51 -10.37 5.79 10.03
CA PHE A 51 -9.69 7.08 9.81
C PHE A 51 -9.08 7.65 11.09
N ASP A 52 -9.84 7.66 12.18
CA ASP A 52 -9.36 8.12 13.49
C ASP A 52 -8.27 7.20 14.03
N THR A 53 -8.41 5.88 13.83
CA THR A 53 -7.43 4.88 14.29
C THR A 53 -6.07 5.10 13.65
N VAL A 54 -6.00 5.19 12.31
CA VAL A 54 -4.73 5.38 11.59
C VAL A 54 -4.11 6.74 11.90
N ARG A 55 -4.95 7.79 12.00
CA ARG A 55 -4.50 9.14 12.37
C ARG A 55 -3.89 9.14 13.76
N ASP A 56 -4.60 8.61 14.75
CA ASP A 56 -4.14 8.55 16.12
C ASP A 56 -2.86 7.74 16.27
N LEU A 57 -2.75 6.62 15.55
CA LEU A 57 -1.51 5.84 15.50
C LEU A 57 -0.35 6.63 14.91
N ALA A 58 -0.59 7.37 13.82
CA ALA A 58 0.43 8.20 13.20
C ALA A 58 0.91 9.30 14.15
N HIS A 59 0.01 9.94 14.90
CA HIS A 59 0.38 10.93 15.91
C HIS A 59 1.15 10.32 17.08
N ARG A 60 0.66 9.20 17.65
CA ARG A 60 1.31 8.51 18.78
C ARG A 60 2.74 8.08 18.47
N HIS A 61 2.99 7.62 17.25
CA HIS A 61 4.28 7.06 16.85
C HIS A 61 5.10 7.97 15.94
N GLY A 62 4.67 9.21 15.71
CA GLY A 62 5.40 10.14 14.85
C GLY A 62 5.52 9.68 13.38
N LEU A 63 4.52 8.94 12.90
CA LEU A 63 4.43 8.39 11.54
C LEU A 63 3.57 9.30 10.65
N ALA A 64 3.33 8.89 9.41
CA ALA A 64 2.42 9.53 8.47
C ALA A 64 1.21 8.62 8.19
N TYR A 65 0.13 9.19 7.66
CA TYR A 65 -1.07 8.45 7.31
C TYR A 65 -1.69 8.92 6.00
N ALA A 66 -2.49 8.05 5.41
CA ALA A 66 -3.31 8.32 4.24
C ALA A 66 -4.78 7.95 4.56
N LEU A 67 -5.72 8.73 4.02
CA LEU A 67 -7.14 8.48 4.19
C LEU A 67 -7.78 8.09 2.85
N GLY A 68 -8.56 7.01 2.83
CA GLY A 68 -9.17 6.49 1.63
C GLY A 68 -10.07 5.28 1.89
N VAL A 69 -10.79 4.87 0.86
CA VAL A 69 -11.66 3.71 0.82
C VAL A 69 -11.08 2.70 -0.14
N HIS A 70 -10.63 1.59 0.42
CA HIS A 70 -9.98 0.51 -0.30
C HIS A 70 -10.99 -0.27 -1.15
N PRO A 71 -10.63 -0.73 -2.37
CA PRO A 71 -11.56 -1.39 -3.30
C PRO A 71 -12.32 -2.58 -2.70
N MET A 72 -11.69 -3.35 -1.81
CA MET A 72 -12.32 -4.49 -1.12
C MET A 72 -13.45 -4.09 -0.15
N TYR A 73 -13.46 -2.86 0.35
CA TYR A 73 -14.48 -2.36 1.28
C TYR A 73 -15.61 -1.59 0.58
N THR A 74 -15.51 -1.34 -0.72
CA THR A 74 -16.56 -0.62 -1.48
C THR A 74 -17.89 -1.37 -1.53
N GLY A 75 -17.88 -2.71 -1.44
CA GLY A 75 -19.08 -3.56 -1.49
C GLY A 75 -20.18 -3.14 -0.50
N PRO A 76 -19.94 -3.16 0.81
CA PRO A 76 -20.93 -2.78 1.83
C PRO A 76 -21.17 -1.27 1.98
N LEU A 77 -20.28 -0.42 1.46
CA LEU A 77 -20.34 1.03 1.69
C LEU A 77 -21.19 1.75 0.64
N ASP A 78 -21.81 2.87 0.97
CA ASP A 78 -22.50 3.74 0.04
C ASP A 78 -21.78 5.09 -0.09
N ASP A 79 -22.40 6.05 -0.79
CA ASP A 79 -21.81 7.38 -1.01
C ASP A 79 -21.59 8.16 0.30
N ALA A 80 -22.21 7.79 1.41
CA ALA A 80 -21.93 8.41 2.71
C ALA A 80 -20.47 8.16 3.15
N ALA A 81 -19.84 7.08 2.68
CA ALA A 81 -18.42 6.84 2.91
C ALA A 81 -17.52 7.85 2.16
N LEU A 82 -17.94 8.29 0.97
CA LEU A 82 -17.26 9.34 0.20
C LEU A 82 -17.44 10.71 0.87
N ASP A 83 -18.62 10.97 1.43
CA ASP A 83 -18.87 12.18 2.21
C ASP A 83 -18.00 12.22 3.47
N ALA A 84 -17.94 11.13 4.22
CA ALA A 84 -17.06 11.00 5.39
C ALA A 84 -15.58 11.21 5.05
N LEU A 85 -15.11 10.68 3.91
CA LEU A 85 -13.75 10.92 3.43
C LEU A 85 -13.52 12.40 3.12
N ARG A 86 -14.46 13.05 2.42
CA ARG A 86 -14.35 14.48 2.09
C ARG A 86 -14.28 15.34 3.36
N GLU A 87 -15.12 15.03 4.35
CA GLU A 87 -15.13 15.71 5.64
C GLU A 87 -13.80 15.52 6.39
N ALA A 88 -13.29 14.28 6.44
CA ALA A 88 -12.02 13.98 7.11
C ALA A 88 -10.82 14.68 6.45
N LEU A 89 -10.76 14.69 5.11
CA LEU A 89 -9.72 15.41 4.36
C LEU A 89 -9.79 16.92 4.63
N ALA A 90 -10.98 17.50 4.67
CA ALA A 90 -11.16 18.93 4.96
C ALA A 90 -10.81 19.29 6.41
N ALA A 91 -11.18 18.42 7.36
CA ALA A 91 -10.92 18.59 8.79
C ALA A 91 -9.43 18.49 9.13
N HIS A 92 -8.68 17.65 8.40
CA HIS A 92 -7.27 17.37 8.66
C HIS A 92 -6.31 17.96 7.62
N ARG A 93 -6.77 18.88 6.74
CA ARG A 93 -5.95 19.47 5.68
C ARG A 93 -4.65 20.14 6.16
N ASP A 94 -4.65 20.65 7.39
CA ASP A 94 -3.52 21.36 7.99
C ASP A 94 -2.62 20.42 8.83
N ASP A 95 -2.95 19.12 8.88
CA ASP A 95 -2.18 18.09 9.59
C ASP A 95 -1.00 17.64 8.70
N PRO A 96 0.27 17.93 9.08
CA PRO A 96 1.42 17.58 8.26
C PRO A 96 1.66 16.07 8.15
N ARG A 97 0.95 15.25 8.94
CA ARG A 97 1.03 13.79 8.89
C ARG A 97 0.06 13.18 7.87
N LEU A 98 -0.95 13.92 7.41
CA LEU A 98 -1.81 13.51 6.31
C LEU A 98 -1.07 13.72 4.99
N VAL A 99 -0.53 12.64 4.43
CA VAL A 99 0.40 12.74 3.28
C VAL A 99 -0.21 12.31 1.95
N ALA A 100 -1.34 11.60 1.95
CA ALA A 100 -1.96 11.09 0.73
C ALA A 100 -3.46 10.78 0.91
N VAL A 101 -4.16 10.66 -0.22
CA VAL A 101 -5.44 9.96 -0.30
C VAL A 101 -5.17 8.50 -0.65
N GLY A 102 -5.55 7.57 0.22
CA GLY A 102 -5.17 6.16 0.13
C GLY A 102 -5.53 5.35 1.37
N GLU A 103 -5.70 4.04 1.28
CA GLU A 103 -5.48 3.21 0.09
C GLU A 103 -6.70 3.22 -0.84
N ILE A 104 -6.51 3.56 -2.13
CA ILE A 104 -7.58 3.61 -3.13
C ILE A 104 -7.19 2.81 -4.37
N GLY A 105 -8.14 2.36 -5.19
CA GLY A 105 -7.81 1.75 -6.47
C GLY A 105 -8.81 0.69 -6.91
N LEU A 106 -8.31 -0.33 -7.62
CA LEU A 106 -9.13 -1.37 -8.24
C LEU A 106 -8.54 -2.76 -7.97
N ASP A 107 -9.37 -3.68 -7.48
CA ASP A 107 -9.07 -5.10 -7.34
C ASP A 107 -10.00 -5.93 -8.23
N HIS A 108 -9.45 -6.47 -9.32
CA HIS A 108 -10.15 -7.37 -10.24
C HIS A 108 -9.85 -8.85 -9.97
N PHE A 109 -9.09 -9.16 -8.93
CA PHE A 109 -8.70 -10.52 -8.60
C PHE A 109 -9.70 -11.20 -7.67
N VAL A 110 -10.24 -10.46 -6.69
CA VAL A 110 -11.20 -11.01 -5.71
C VAL A 110 -12.58 -11.20 -6.38
N PRO A 111 -13.11 -12.44 -6.44
CA PRO A 111 -14.44 -12.69 -6.98
C PRO A 111 -15.54 -12.04 -6.13
N GLY A 112 -16.62 -11.61 -6.75
CA GLY A 112 -17.81 -11.09 -6.05
C GLY A 112 -17.77 -9.60 -5.72
N LEU A 113 -16.70 -8.89 -6.06
CA LEU A 113 -16.69 -7.43 -5.96
C LEU A 113 -17.39 -6.76 -7.15
N ASP A 114 -18.18 -5.74 -6.86
CA ASP A 114 -18.82 -4.91 -7.89
C ASP A 114 -17.79 -3.94 -8.49
N ARG A 115 -17.46 -4.18 -9.77
CA ARG A 115 -16.46 -3.40 -10.50
C ARG A 115 -16.91 -1.97 -10.75
N ALA A 116 -18.19 -1.77 -11.09
CA ALA A 116 -18.72 -0.44 -11.34
C ALA A 116 -18.67 0.41 -10.06
N LYS A 117 -18.97 -0.21 -8.93
CA LYS A 117 -18.87 0.44 -7.62
C LYS A 117 -17.44 0.79 -7.25
N GLN A 118 -16.48 -0.11 -7.46
CA GLN A 118 -15.06 0.19 -7.26
C GLN A 118 -14.60 1.36 -8.14
N GLU A 119 -14.97 1.36 -9.42
CA GLU A 119 -14.62 2.44 -10.35
C GLU A 119 -15.22 3.78 -9.92
N HIS A 120 -16.48 3.80 -9.48
CA HIS A 120 -17.12 4.99 -8.91
C HIS A 120 -16.34 5.55 -7.72
N PHE A 121 -16.08 4.72 -6.70
CA PHE A 121 -15.31 5.12 -5.53
C PHE A 121 -13.90 5.60 -5.92
N TYR A 122 -13.23 4.89 -6.83
CA TYR A 122 -11.89 5.24 -7.26
C TYR A 122 -11.84 6.61 -7.93
N VAL A 123 -12.74 6.89 -8.88
CA VAL A 123 -12.79 8.18 -9.59
C VAL A 123 -13.11 9.34 -8.63
N GLN A 124 -14.06 9.15 -7.70
CA GLN A 124 -14.40 10.19 -6.72
C GLN A 124 -13.21 10.51 -5.81
N GLN A 125 -12.48 9.50 -5.36
CA GLN A 125 -11.30 9.70 -4.51
C GLN A 125 -10.13 10.37 -5.24
N LEU A 126 -9.93 10.09 -6.53
CA LEU A 126 -8.96 10.82 -7.35
C LEU A 126 -9.30 12.31 -7.47
N ALA A 127 -10.59 12.65 -7.60
CA ALA A 127 -11.04 14.04 -7.61
C ALA A 127 -10.76 14.73 -6.26
N MET A 128 -11.07 14.06 -5.15
CA MET A 128 -10.77 14.56 -3.80
C MET A 128 -9.27 14.76 -3.57
N ALA A 129 -8.42 13.83 -4.00
CA ALA A 129 -6.96 13.96 -3.90
C ALA A 129 -6.46 15.21 -4.65
N ARG A 130 -6.98 15.44 -5.86
CA ARG A 130 -6.66 16.63 -6.64
C ARG A 130 -7.12 17.91 -5.96
N GLU A 131 -8.32 17.94 -5.39
CA GLU A 131 -8.88 19.08 -4.65
C GLU A 131 -8.08 19.39 -3.38
N ALA A 132 -7.68 18.36 -2.64
CA ALA A 132 -6.85 18.48 -1.44
C ALA A 132 -5.37 18.78 -1.76
N GLY A 133 -4.95 18.70 -3.02
CA GLY A 133 -3.55 18.86 -3.41
C GLY A 133 -2.63 17.74 -2.93
N LEU A 134 -3.20 16.58 -2.57
CA LEU A 134 -2.49 15.42 -2.02
C LEU A 134 -2.14 14.41 -3.13
N PRO A 135 -1.00 13.69 -3.03
CA PRO A 135 -0.76 12.52 -3.85
C PRO A 135 -1.71 11.36 -3.48
N VAL A 136 -1.68 10.29 -4.29
CA VAL A 136 -2.50 9.10 -4.06
C VAL A 136 -1.64 7.88 -3.76
N LEU A 137 -2.14 7.02 -2.85
CA LEU A 137 -1.56 5.72 -2.54
C LEU A 137 -2.49 4.63 -3.12
N LEU A 138 -1.98 3.88 -4.10
CA LEU A 138 -2.79 3.06 -4.99
C LEU A 138 -2.66 1.55 -4.72
N HIS A 139 -3.82 0.90 -4.54
CA HIS A 139 -3.98 -0.54 -4.70
C HIS A 139 -4.29 -0.88 -6.16
N VAL A 140 -3.44 -1.70 -6.77
CA VAL A 140 -3.64 -2.12 -8.16
C VAL A 140 -3.33 -3.60 -8.28
N ARG A 141 -4.35 -4.44 -8.35
CA ARG A 141 -4.18 -5.88 -8.49
C ARG A 141 -4.86 -6.40 -9.76
N ARG A 142 -4.04 -6.84 -10.73
CA ARG A 142 -4.46 -7.28 -12.08
C ARG A 142 -5.35 -6.26 -12.82
N SER A 143 -5.13 -4.98 -12.56
CA SER A 143 -5.91 -3.85 -13.08
C SER A 143 -5.02 -2.70 -13.56
N ALA A 144 -3.72 -2.98 -13.80
CA ALA A 144 -2.71 -1.96 -14.10
C ALA A 144 -3.04 -1.10 -15.33
N ASP A 145 -3.58 -1.70 -16.39
CA ASP A 145 -3.91 -0.95 -17.61
C ASP A 145 -5.07 0.02 -17.39
N SER A 146 -6.16 -0.42 -16.73
CA SER A 146 -7.31 0.43 -16.36
C SER A 146 -6.96 1.50 -15.32
N CYS A 147 -6.04 1.18 -14.39
CA CYS A 147 -5.59 2.14 -13.38
C CYS A 147 -4.73 3.24 -14.01
N SER A 148 -3.84 2.87 -14.94
CA SER A 148 -2.91 3.82 -15.59
C SER A 148 -3.63 4.83 -16.48
N SER A 149 -4.70 4.42 -17.19
CA SER A 149 -5.48 5.32 -18.04
C SER A 149 -6.25 6.37 -17.23
N THR A 150 -6.86 5.98 -16.10
CA THR A 150 -7.55 6.92 -15.20
C THR A 150 -6.57 7.82 -14.44
N CYS A 151 -5.44 7.29 -13.96
CA CYS A 151 -4.41 8.09 -13.29
C CYS A 151 -3.67 9.05 -14.23
N ALA A 152 -3.47 8.68 -15.50
CA ALA A 152 -2.79 9.54 -16.49
C ALA A 152 -3.52 10.87 -16.70
N ALA A 153 -4.83 10.93 -16.42
CA ALA A 153 -5.62 12.16 -16.41
C ALA A 153 -5.33 13.07 -15.19
N CYS A 154 -4.75 12.56 -14.10
CA CYS A 154 -4.60 13.25 -12.81
C CYS A 154 -3.16 13.62 -12.39
N ARG A 155 -2.15 13.48 -13.27
CA ARG A 155 -0.70 13.72 -13.08
C ARG A 155 -0.27 14.44 -11.78
N ARG A 156 -0.04 13.67 -10.72
CA ARG A 156 0.92 13.90 -9.61
C ARG A 156 1.32 12.54 -9.01
N SER A 157 2.47 12.50 -8.34
CA SER A 157 3.23 11.29 -7.94
C SER A 157 2.38 10.12 -7.42
N VAL A 158 2.59 8.94 -8.01
CA VAL A 158 1.91 7.68 -7.69
C VAL A 158 2.89 6.72 -7.02
N ALA A 159 2.61 6.28 -5.79
CA ALA A 159 3.23 5.10 -5.22
C ALA A 159 2.28 3.90 -5.44
N SER A 160 2.80 2.82 -6.04
CA SER A 160 2.04 1.58 -6.32
C SER A 160 2.75 0.41 -5.67
N HIS A 161 2.07 -0.30 -4.78
CA HIS A 161 2.71 -1.29 -3.89
C HIS A 161 2.46 -2.74 -4.28
N THR A 162 1.42 -3.01 -5.07
CA THR A 162 1.05 -4.37 -5.49
C THR A 162 1.47 -4.69 -6.92
N ARG A 163 2.77 -4.94 -7.17
CA ARG A 163 3.20 -5.62 -8.41
C ARG A 163 3.33 -7.13 -8.16
N SER A 164 2.25 -7.87 -8.41
CA SER A 164 2.35 -9.33 -8.57
C SER A 164 2.82 -9.64 -9.99
N THR A 165 4.13 -9.64 -10.24
CA THR A 165 4.67 -10.30 -11.43
C THR A 165 4.49 -11.81 -11.25
N ALA A 166 3.56 -12.40 -12.01
CA ALA A 166 3.57 -13.85 -12.18
C ALA A 166 4.93 -14.23 -12.80
N ALA A 167 5.78 -14.92 -12.05
CA ALA A 167 7.04 -15.42 -12.55
C ALA A 167 6.76 -16.37 -13.74
N PRO A 168 7.36 -16.19 -14.93
CA PRO A 168 7.28 -17.17 -15.98
C PRO A 168 8.00 -18.45 -15.51
N SER A 169 7.32 -19.59 -15.64
CA SER A 169 7.86 -20.91 -15.30
C SER A 169 9.22 -21.11 -15.98
N ARG A 170 10.30 -21.13 -15.19
CA ARG A 170 11.62 -21.50 -15.70
C ARG A 170 11.58 -22.98 -16.08
N ARG A 171 11.66 -23.26 -17.38
CA ARG A 171 12.07 -24.58 -17.88
C ARG A 171 13.46 -24.89 -17.34
N SER A 172 13.61 -26.07 -16.76
CA SER A 172 14.87 -26.62 -16.25
C SER A 172 15.89 -26.75 -17.39
N PRO A 173 17.16 -26.32 -17.22
CA PRO A 173 18.20 -26.67 -18.17
C PRO A 173 18.63 -28.13 -17.94
N SER A 174 18.52 -28.94 -18.98
CA SER A 174 19.12 -30.27 -19.07
C SER A 174 20.63 -30.17 -18.90
N TRP A 175 21.19 -30.86 -17.91
CA TRP A 175 22.63 -31.07 -17.79
C TRP A 175 23.11 -32.11 -18.82
N PRO A 176 24.23 -31.90 -19.54
CA PRO A 176 24.82 -32.94 -20.36
C PRO A 176 25.46 -34.01 -19.45
N ARG A 177 25.17 -35.29 -19.75
CA ARG A 177 25.87 -36.44 -19.16
C ARG A 177 27.33 -36.40 -19.58
N ALA A 178 28.23 -36.21 -18.62
CA ALA A 178 29.65 -36.52 -18.80
C ALA A 178 29.85 -38.04 -18.70
N SER A 179 30.39 -38.61 -19.77
CA SER A 179 30.87 -39.99 -19.88
C SER A 179 32.37 -40.05 -19.61
N SER A 180 32.78 -40.91 -18.67
CA SER A 180 34.09 -41.61 -18.64
C SER A 180 34.15 -42.46 -17.37
N SER A 181 33.94 -43.78 -17.44
CA SER A 181 34.96 -44.81 -17.67
C SER A 181 36.15 -44.74 -16.70
N VAL A 182 36.09 -45.53 -15.63
CA VAL A 182 37.28 -46.09 -14.98
C VAL A 182 37.08 -47.58 -14.77
N SER A 183 38.00 -48.32 -15.37
CA SER A 183 38.24 -49.75 -15.30
C SER A 183 38.61 -50.19 -13.88
N GLY A 184 38.21 -51.39 -13.48
CA GLY A 184 38.67 -52.01 -12.25
C GLY A 184 38.21 -53.45 -12.10
N ALA A 185 38.98 -54.40 -12.67
CA ALA A 185 39.20 -55.72 -12.07
C ALA A 185 40.35 -56.46 -12.78
N ARG A 186 41.48 -56.55 -12.07
CA ARG A 186 42.59 -57.52 -12.21
C ARG A 186 43.53 -57.39 -13.42
#